data_AF-A0A429CPX3-F1
#
_entry.id   AF-A0A429CPX3-F1
#
_cell.length_a   1.000
_cell.length_b   1.000
_cell.length_c   1.000
_cell.angle_alpha   90.00
_cell.angle_beta   90.00
_cell.angle_gamma   90.00
#
_symmetry.space_group_name_H-M   'P 1'
#
loop_
_entity.id
_entity.type
_entity.pdbx_description
1 polymer ?
#
loop_
_entity_poly.entity_id
_entity_poly.type
_entity_poly.pdbx_seq_one_letter_code
_entity_poly.pdbx_strand_id
1 'polypeptide(L)'
;MTGIDRNGDGKIDMLPEETSGQLNRLRAAGDELDPAWALQRGKIDAPGQIGTGPLGRAFTALYTTPRTAVAGAMDQIPGIYRKLADNGGQAVQAYQAVDSTIAGRFER
;
A
#
# COMPACT_ATOMS: atom_id res chain seq x y z
N MET A 1 -15.03 -10.67 -10.30
CA MET A 1 -14.05 -11.24 -11.25
C MET A 1 -14.59 -12.58 -11.72
N THR A 2 -15.12 -12.65 -12.94
CA THR A 2 -15.35 -13.91 -13.65
C THR A 2 -14.05 -14.22 -14.38
N GLY A 3 -13.30 -15.20 -13.88
CA GLY A 3 -12.06 -15.62 -14.53
C GLY A 3 -12.33 -16.23 -15.90
N ILE A 4 -11.46 -15.93 -16.86
CA ILE A 4 -11.47 -16.56 -18.18
C ILE A 4 -10.30 -17.52 -18.21
N ASP A 5 -10.58 -18.78 -18.54
CA ASP A 5 -9.57 -19.76 -18.95
C ASP A 5 -9.31 -19.54 -20.45
N ARG A 6 -8.16 -18.94 -20.80
CA ARG A 6 -7.81 -18.62 -22.19
C ARG A 6 -7.06 -19.74 -22.88
N ASN A 7 -6.43 -20.66 -22.14
CA ASN A 7 -5.61 -21.73 -22.69
C ASN A 7 -6.30 -23.11 -22.65
N GLY A 8 -7.48 -23.20 -22.02
CA GLY A 8 -8.29 -24.41 -21.93
C GLY A 8 -7.79 -25.44 -20.91
N ASP A 9 -6.93 -25.06 -19.96
CA ASP A 9 -6.37 -25.96 -18.95
C ASP A 9 -7.29 -26.15 -17.72
N GLY A 10 -8.45 -25.51 -17.72
CA GLY A 10 -9.42 -25.54 -16.63
C GLY A 10 -9.08 -24.61 -15.47
N LYS A 11 -8.07 -23.74 -15.60
CA LYS A 11 -7.68 -22.75 -14.60
C LYS A 11 -7.97 -21.34 -15.08
N ILE A 12 -8.27 -20.47 -14.13
CA ILE A 12 -8.49 -19.06 -14.41
C ILE A 12 -7.14 -18.40 -14.65
N ASP A 13 -7.01 -17.74 -15.80
CA ASP A 13 -5.84 -16.94 -16.14
C ASP A 13 -5.84 -15.59 -15.42
N MET A 14 -4.63 -15.10 -15.13
CA MET A 14 -4.46 -13.71 -14.72
C MET A 14 -4.74 -12.79 -15.91
N LEU A 15 -5.38 -11.65 -15.66
CA LEU A 15 -5.42 -10.51 -16.59
C LEU A 15 -4.25 -9.56 -16.25
N PRO A 16 -3.09 -9.63 -16.93
CA PRO A 16 -1.87 -8.96 -16.46
C PRO A 16 -2.01 -7.44 -16.48
N GLU A 17 -2.68 -6.88 -17.49
CA GLU A 17 -2.91 -5.45 -17.63
C GLU A 17 -3.82 -4.91 -16.50
N GLU A 18 -4.98 -5.54 -16.28
CA GLU A 18 -5.89 -5.14 -15.21
C GLU A 18 -5.22 -5.29 -13.83
N THR A 19 -4.54 -6.41 -13.59
CA THR A 19 -3.83 -6.68 -12.35
C THR A 19 -2.74 -5.64 -12.10
N SER A 20 -1.92 -5.32 -13.11
CA SER A 20 -0.91 -4.26 -13.04
C SER A 20 -1.53 -2.90 -12.76
N GLY A 21 -2.67 -2.60 -13.38
CA GLY A 21 -3.44 -1.38 -13.14
C GLY A 21 -3.85 -1.22 -11.68
N GLN A 22 -4.36 -2.29 -11.04
CA GLN A 22 -4.72 -2.22 -9.61
C GLN A 22 -3.49 -2.10 -8.69
N LEU A 23 -2.39 -2.79 -9.01
CA LEU A 23 -1.15 -2.67 -8.24
C LEU A 23 -0.53 -1.27 -8.34
N ASN A 24 -0.62 -0.63 -9.51
CA ASN A 24 -0.18 0.76 -9.68
C ASN A 24 -1.05 1.73 -8.87
N ARG A 25 -2.36 1.51 -8.77
CA ARG A 25 -3.24 2.29 -7.88
C ARG A 25 -2.83 2.12 -6.42
N LEU A 26 -2.46 0.92 -6.01
CA LEU A 26 -1.98 0.65 -4.65
C LEU A 26 -0.67 1.41 -4.36
N ARG A 27 0.29 1.39 -5.29
CA ARG A 27 1.53 2.17 -5.16
C ARG A 27 1.24 3.67 -5.06
N ALA A 28 0.42 4.20 -5.97
CA ALA A 28 0.06 5.62 -5.98
C ALA A 28 -0.60 6.06 -4.67
N ALA A 29 -1.48 5.23 -4.09
CA ALA A 29 -2.09 5.52 -2.79
C ALA A 29 -1.04 5.60 -1.66
N GLY A 30 -0.03 4.72 -1.67
CA GLY A 30 1.10 4.80 -0.73
C GLY A 30 1.95 6.07 -0.93
N ASP A 31 2.19 6.46 -2.18
CA ASP A 31 2.97 7.65 -2.53
C ASP A 31 2.26 8.96 -2.20
N GLU A 32 0.92 8.99 -2.31
CA GLU A 32 0.10 10.14 -1.89
C GLU A 32 -0.01 10.22 -0.36
N LEU A 33 -0.16 9.07 0.31
CA LEU A 33 -0.35 9.03 1.76
C LEU A 33 0.88 9.48 2.54
N ASP A 34 2.09 9.16 2.08
CA ASP A 34 3.34 9.46 2.78
C ASP A 34 3.55 10.97 3.05
N PRO A 35 3.54 11.87 2.03
CA PRO A 35 3.67 13.31 2.27
C PRO A 35 2.46 13.88 3.03
N ALA A 36 1.25 13.37 2.78
CA ALA A 36 0.06 13.82 3.50
C ALA A 36 0.15 13.49 5.00
N TRP A 37 0.64 12.31 5.34
CA TRP A 37 0.89 11.88 6.70
C TRP A 37 2.00 12.71 7.35
N ALA A 38 3.13 12.92 6.67
CA ALA A 38 4.22 13.74 7.20
C ALA A 38 3.76 15.15 7.60
N LEU A 39 2.89 15.77 6.80
CA LEU A 39 2.30 17.08 7.11
C LEU A 39 1.42 17.05 8.38
N GLN A 40 0.60 16.03 8.57
CA GLN A 40 -0.27 15.94 9.76
C GLN A 40 0.51 15.50 11.01
N ARG A 41 1.51 14.62 10.85
CA ARG A 41 2.39 14.17 11.93
C ARG A 41 3.04 15.35 12.64
N GLY A 42 3.53 16.35 11.90
CA GLY A 42 4.10 17.55 12.50
C GLY A 42 3.14 18.31 13.43
N LYS A 43 1.83 18.29 13.15
CA LYS A 43 0.81 18.92 14.00
C LYS A 43 0.50 18.10 15.25
N ILE A 44 0.47 16.77 15.11
CA ILE A 44 0.31 15.83 16.24
C ILE A 44 1.52 15.90 17.17
N ASP A 45 2.72 16.07 16.60
CA ASP A 45 3.98 16.11 17.34
C ASP A 45 4.19 17.40 18.13
N ALA A 46 3.44 18.45 17.82
CA ALA A 46 3.50 19.75 18.47
C ALA A 46 2.21 20.08 19.26
N PRO A 47 1.82 19.29 20.29
CA PRO A 47 0.72 19.66 21.16
C PRO A 47 1.04 20.89 22.02
N GLY A 48 2.27 21.43 21.97
CA GLY A 48 2.75 22.56 22.76
C GLY A 48 2.04 23.90 22.52
N GLN A 49 1.06 23.97 21.61
CA GLN A 49 0.13 25.10 21.52
C GLN A 49 -1.11 24.94 22.41
N ILE A 50 -1.32 23.76 23.00
CA ILE A 50 -2.36 23.54 23.99
C ILE A 50 -1.90 24.25 25.26
N GLY A 51 -2.65 25.28 25.65
CA GLY A 51 -2.22 26.27 26.64
C GLY A 51 -1.60 25.65 27.91
N THR A 52 -0.59 26.33 28.48
CA THR A 52 0.23 25.82 29.60
C THR A 52 -0.49 25.80 30.96
N GLY A 53 -1.78 26.14 30.99
CA GLY A 53 -2.62 26.06 32.18
C GLY A 53 -2.85 24.62 32.68
N PRO A 54 -3.51 24.44 33.83
CA PRO A 54 -3.73 23.13 34.44
C PRO A 54 -4.36 22.10 33.49
N LEU A 55 -5.35 22.52 32.69
CA LEU A 55 -6.01 21.65 31.72
C LEU A 55 -5.06 21.18 30.61
N GLY A 56 -4.28 22.08 30.00
CA GLY A 56 -3.40 21.70 28.90
C GLY A 56 -2.23 20.82 29.35
N ARG A 57 -1.75 21.00 30.59
CA ARG A 57 -0.79 20.07 31.21
C ARG A 57 -1.39 18.67 31.41
N ALA A 58 -2.61 18.59 31.96
CA ALA A 58 -3.30 17.33 32.16
C ALA A 58 -3.59 16.62 30.82
N PHE A 59 -4.03 17.36 29.81
CA PHE A 59 -4.25 16.83 28.47
C PHE A 59 -2.94 16.30 27.87
N THR A 60 -1.86 17.11 27.88
CA THR A 60 -0.58 16.74 27.27
C THR A 60 -0.01 15.46 27.89
N ALA A 61 -0.16 15.28 29.21
CA ALA A 61 0.24 14.06 29.90
C ALA A 61 -0.50 12.81 29.37
N LEU A 62 -1.79 12.93 29.07
CA LEU A 62 -2.61 11.84 28.53
C LEU A 62 -2.47 11.67 27.01
N TYR A 63 -2.05 12.72 26.30
CA TYR A 63 -1.98 12.76 24.84
C TYR A 63 -0.77 12.01 24.26
N THR A 64 0.30 11.84 25.03
CA THR A 64 1.53 11.21 24.55
C THR A 64 1.30 9.79 24.02
N THR A 65 0.62 8.94 24.79
CA THR A 65 0.32 7.55 24.39
C THR A 65 -0.50 7.43 23.10
N PRO A 66 -1.68 8.08 22.97
CA PRO A 66 -2.45 8.00 21.73
C PRO A 66 -1.72 8.63 20.54
N ARG A 67 -0.95 9.70 20.74
CA ARG A 67 -0.06 10.26 19.71
C ARG A 67 0.92 9.20 19.18
N THR A 68 1.66 8.54 20.07
CA THR A 68 2.66 7.54 19.68
C THR A 68 2.01 6.36 18.98
N ALA A 69 0.84 5.91 19.45
CA ALA A 69 0.09 4.81 18.83
C ALA A 69 -0.34 5.15 17.40
N VAL A 70 -0.92 6.33 17.18
CA VAL A 70 -1.34 6.77 15.83
C VAL A 70 -0.12 6.93 14.93
N ALA A 71 0.95 7.57 15.42
CA ALA A 71 2.13 7.79 14.60
C ALA A 71 2.81 6.48 14.19
N GLY A 72 2.97 5.55 15.12
CA GLY A 72 3.57 4.25 14.83
C GLY A 72 2.76 3.42 13.84
N ALA A 73 1.42 3.47 13.91
CA ALA A 73 0.57 2.79 12.94
C ALA A 73 0.68 3.43 11.54
N MET A 74 0.59 4.75 11.46
CA MET A 74 0.59 5.48 10.18
C MET A 74 1.94 5.42 9.47
N ASP A 75 3.07 5.44 10.19
CA ASP A 75 4.42 5.36 9.63
C ASP A 75 4.65 4.09 8.79
N GLN A 76 3.91 3.01 9.07
CA GLN A 76 4.06 1.74 8.36
C GLN A 76 3.21 1.65 7.09
N ILE A 77 2.07 2.35 7.05
CA ILE A 77 1.04 2.13 6.02
C ILE A 77 1.55 2.45 4.62
N PRO A 78 2.18 3.62 4.33
CA PRO A 78 2.70 3.90 2.99
C PRO A 78 3.65 2.82 2.48
N GLY A 79 4.55 2.34 3.34
CA GLY A 79 5.48 1.26 3.02
C GLY A 79 4.79 -0.07 2.72
N ILE A 80 3.72 -0.40 3.44
CA ILE A 80 2.92 -1.61 3.18
C ILE A 80 2.28 -1.55 1.80
N TYR A 81 1.70 -0.41 1.41
CA TYR A 81 1.07 -0.24 0.10
C TYR A 81 2.08 -0.42 -1.05
N ARG A 82 3.25 0.21 -0.95
CA ARG A 82 4.34 0.04 -1.94
C ARG A 82 4.82 -1.41 -2.01
N LYS A 83 5.07 -2.05 -0.86
CA LYS A 83 5.54 -3.44 -0.79
C LYS A 83 4.56 -4.42 -1.41
N LEU A 84 3.26 -4.25 -1.16
CA LEU A 84 2.22 -5.06 -1.77
C LEU A 84 2.19 -4.86 -3.29
N ALA A 85 2.34 -3.62 -3.77
CA ALA A 85 2.40 -3.33 -5.20
C ALA A 85 3.64 -3.93 -5.87
N ASP A 86 4.80 -3.87 -5.22
CA ASP A 86 6.06 -4.45 -5.71
C ASP A 86 5.97 -5.98 -5.80
N ASN A 87 5.55 -6.64 -4.72
CA ASN A 87 5.40 -8.09 -4.67
C ASN A 87 4.36 -8.58 -5.69
N GLY A 88 3.23 -7.88 -5.82
CA GLY A 88 2.24 -8.20 -6.85
C GLY A 88 2.78 -8.01 -8.25
N GLY A 89 3.59 -6.96 -8.49
CA GLY A 89 4.24 -6.72 -9.78
C GLY A 89 5.19 -7.85 -10.18
N GLN A 90 5.95 -8.39 -9.23
CA GLN A 90 6.79 -9.57 -9.46
C GLN A 90 5.96 -10.80 -9.85
N ALA A 91 4.79 -10.99 -9.22
CA ALA A 91 3.89 -12.09 -9.59
C ALA A 91 3.34 -11.93 -11.02
N VAL A 92 2.98 -10.72 -11.44
CA VAL A 92 2.56 -10.44 -12.82
C VAL A 92 3.69 -10.72 -13.81
N GLN A 93 4.92 -10.27 -13.51
CA GLN A 93 6.09 -10.52 -14.36
C GLN A 93 6.37 -12.02 -14.50
N ALA A 94 6.29 -12.77 -13.41
CA ALA A 94 6.47 -14.22 -13.43
C ALA A 94 5.39 -14.92 -14.28
N TYR A 95 4.14 -14.48 -14.17
CA TYR A 95 3.04 -14.98 -14.99
C TYR A 95 3.32 -14.77 -16.49
N GLN A 96 3.66 -13.54 -16.89
CA GLN A 96 3.94 -13.20 -18.29
C GLN A 96 5.16 -13.95 -18.86
N ALA A 97 6.19 -14.17 -18.04
CA ALA A 97 7.37 -14.95 -18.45
C ALA A 97 7.02 -16.42 -18.72
N VAL A 98 6.15 -17.02 -17.92
CA VAL A 98 5.68 -18.39 -18.13
C VAL A 98 4.78 -18.47 -19.37
N ASP A 99 3.84 -17.53 -19.50
CA ASP A 99 2.89 -17.47 -20.62
C ASP A 99 3.60 -17.38 -21.98
N SER A 100 4.55 -16.45 -22.10
CA SER A 100 5.38 -16.31 -23.31
C SER A 100 6.23 -17.53 -23.64
N THR A 101 6.74 -18.23 -22.61
CA THR A 101 7.52 -19.48 -22.78
C THR A 101 6.66 -20.61 -23.31
N ILE A 102 5.39 -20.69 -22.89
CA ILE A 102 4.45 -21.70 -23.36
C ILE A 102 3.95 -21.39 -24.77
N ALA A 103 3.59 -20.14 -25.07
CA ALA A 103 3.17 -19.72 -26.41
C ALA A 103 4.24 -20.06 -27.48
N GLY A 104 5.52 -19.78 -27.20
CA GLY A 104 6.62 -20.10 -28.10
C GLY A 104 6.91 -21.59 -28.31
N ARG A 105 6.25 -22.50 -27.56
CA ARG A 105 6.34 -23.96 -27.78
C ARG A 105 5.32 -24.49 -28.77
N PHE A 106 4.24 -23.75 -29.04
CA PHE A 106 3.21 -24.13 -30.00
C PHE A 106 3.42 -23.52 -31.40
N GLU A 107 4.34 -22.56 -31.54
CA GLU A 107 4.74 -21.96 -32.83
C GLU A 107 5.91 -22.69 -33.51
N ARG A 108 6.30 -23.89 -33.03
CA ARG A 108 7.31 -24.77 -33.66
C ARG A 108 6.67 -26.05 -34.18
#